data_AF-A0A951DD87-F1
#
_entry.id   AF-A0A951DD87-F1
#
_cell.length_a   1.000
_cell.length_b   1.000
_cell.length_c   1.000
_cell.angle_alpha   90.00
_cell.angle_beta   90.00
_cell.angle_gamma   90.00
#
_symmetry.space_group_name_H-M   'P 1'
#
loop_
_entity.id
_entity.type
_entity.pdbx_description
1 polymer ?
#
loop_
_entity_poly.entity_id
_entity_poly.type
_entity_poly.pdbx_seq_one_letter_code
_entity_poly.pdbx_strand_id
1 'polypeptide(L)'
;MNTSIYLHVRSRDRGFYVDYPGGDSMRNFFLSLALAVAASSPVLAQDNLQSTIVKHLKTSRDFCLKVAEAMPDSDYSFKLTPAQMSFGQQMTHLSQGMTYFLSPFSGEKPHPGKPKSDSKADVIEFMKASFDKAIDTVSKLTPEQISKTYKNSGETATGADLLIGMLEHNAHHRASAEMYLRAKGITPPQYQA
;
A
#
# COMPACT_ATOMS: atom_id res chain seq x y z
N MET A 1 -25.67 55.91 36.18
CA MET A 1 -24.99 56.44 37.38
C MET A 1 -23.66 57.02 36.93
N ASN A 2 -23.50 58.32 37.15
CA ASN A 2 -22.32 59.09 36.75
C ASN A 2 -21.18 58.80 37.73
N THR A 3 -20.04 58.27 37.26
CA THR A 3 -18.86 58.12 38.10
C THR A 3 -17.75 58.99 37.54
N SER A 4 -17.53 60.12 38.20
CA SER A 4 -16.47 61.08 37.88
C SER A 4 -15.11 60.49 38.26
N ILE A 5 -14.18 60.44 37.31
CA ILE A 5 -12.82 59.94 37.54
C ILE A 5 -11.97 61.13 38.00
N TYR A 6 -11.53 61.11 39.26
CA TYR A 6 -10.57 62.10 39.78
C TYR A 6 -9.16 61.75 39.29
N LEU A 7 -8.57 62.63 38.46
CA LEU A 7 -7.16 62.59 38.11
C LEU A 7 -6.35 63.28 39.22
N HIS A 8 -5.59 62.50 39.99
CA HIS A 8 -4.52 63.05 40.82
C HIS A 8 -3.24 63.12 39.97
N VAL A 9 -2.87 64.34 39.55
CA VAL A 9 -1.61 64.60 38.87
C VAL A 9 -0.56 64.94 39.92
N ARG A 10 0.43 64.07 40.12
CA ARG A 10 1.69 64.42 40.80
C ARG A 10 2.76 64.61 39.74
N SER A 11 3.42 65.77 39.75
CA SER A 11 4.59 65.99 38.92
C SER A 11 5.82 65.42 39.63
N ARG A 12 6.54 64.54 38.92
CA ARG A 12 7.97 64.33 39.09
C ARG A 12 8.57 64.07 37.72
N ASP A 13 9.73 64.65 37.52
CA ASP A 13 10.42 64.82 36.26
C ASP A 13 10.67 63.54 35.45
N ARG A 14 10.53 63.71 34.13
CA ARG A 14 11.00 62.86 33.02
C ARG A 14 10.26 61.54 32.75
N GLY A 15 9.39 61.60 31.74
CA GLY A 15 8.91 60.47 30.95
C GLY A 15 7.45 60.12 31.19
N PHE A 16 6.63 60.20 30.14
CA PHE A 16 5.29 59.60 30.14
C PHE A 16 5.46 58.09 29.95
N TYR A 17 5.19 57.30 30.98
CA TYR A 17 4.94 55.87 30.85
C TYR A 17 3.48 55.60 31.18
N VAL A 18 2.80 54.88 30.29
CA VAL A 18 1.47 54.32 30.56
C VAL A 18 1.72 52.94 31.16
N ASP A 19 1.45 52.79 32.45
CA ASP A 19 1.52 51.51 33.13
C ASP A 19 0.26 50.70 32.78
N TYR A 20 0.42 49.61 32.02
CA TYR A 20 -0.69 48.71 31.69
C TYR A 20 -0.82 47.67 32.82
N PRO A 21 -1.91 47.69 33.62
CA PRO A 21 -2.16 46.63 34.58
C PRO A 21 -2.60 45.39 33.80
N GLY A 22 -1.70 44.41 33.60
CA GLY A 22 -2.09 43.14 32.99
C GLY A 22 -1.06 42.40 32.14
N GLY A 23 0.22 42.83 32.14
CA GLY A 23 1.28 42.25 31.30
C GLY A 23 1.44 40.72 31.43
N ASP A 24 1.31 40.17 32.63
CA ASP A 24 1.42 38.73 32.85
C ASP A 24 0.18 37.95 32.38
N SER A 25 -1.02 38.56 32.45
CA SER A 25 -2.24 37.90 32.00
C SER A 25 -2.35 37.83 30.48
N MET A 26 -1.92 38.89 29.76
CA MET A 26 -1.90 38.89 28.29
C MET A 26 -0.80 37.96 27.75
N ARG A 27 0.39 37.91 28.38
CA ARG A 27 1.45 36.99 27.97
C ARG A 27 1.02 35.53 28.11
N ASN A 28 0.30 35.20 29.19
CA ASN A 28 -0.27 33.87 29.38
C ASN A 28 -1.46 33.57 28.45
N PHE A 29 -2.24 34.58 28.06
CA PHE A 29 -3.34 34.44 27.10
C PHE A 29 -2.85 34.16 25.68
N PHE A 30 -1.78 34.84 25.22
CA PHE A 30 -1.17 34.56 23.92
C PHE A 30 -0.38 33.24 23.91
N LEU A 31 0.24 32.83 25.02
CA LEU A 31 0.89 31.52 25.15
C LEU A 31 -0.11 30.35 25.16
N SER A 32 -1.29 30.52 25.75
CA SER A 32 -2.34 29.48 25.74
C SER A 32 -3.08 29.39 24.40
N LEU A 33 -3.21 30.51 23.65
CA LEU A 33 -3.75 30.49 22.30
C LEU A 33 -2.80 29.82 21.29
N ALA A 34 -1.48 29.98 21.45
CA ALA A 34 -0.48 29.30 20.62
C ALA A 34 -0.41 27.78 20.87
N LEU A 35 -0.69 27.33 22.10
CA LEU A 35 -0.74 25.90 22.44
C LEU A 35 -2.01 25.21 21.90
N ALA A 36 -3.12 25.95 21.78
CA ALA A 36 -4.39 25.41 21.28
C ALA A 36 -4.39 25.15 19.76
N VAL A 37 -3.61 25.91 18.98
CA VAL A 37 -3.54 25.76 17.52
C VAL A 37 -2.62 24.60 17.09
N ALA A 38 -1.71 24.14 17.96
CA ALA A 38 -0.85 22.99 17.67
C ALA A 38 -1.54 21.62 17.85
N ALA A 39 -2.73 21.56 18.44
CA ALA A 39 -3.43 20.31 18.76
C ALA A 39 -4.43 19.85 17.68
N SER A 40 -4.65 20.64 16.63
CA SER A 40 -5.59 20.33 15.55
C SER A 40 -4.88 20.17 14.21
N SER A 41 -3.86 19.31 14.16
CA SER A 41 -3.46 18.74 12.87
C SER A 41 -4.62 17.89 12.37
N PRO A 42 -5.12 18.07 11.13
CA PRO A 42 -6.00 17.08 10.55
C PRO A 42 -5.21 15.76 10.52
N VAL A 43 -5.66 14.78 11.31
CA VAL A 43 -5.26 13.39 11.10
C VAL A 43 -5.86 13.01 9.77
N LEU A 44 -5.13 13.29 8.67
CA LEU A 44 -5.37 12.57 7.44
C LEU A 44 -5.22 11.10 7.83
N ALA A 45 -6.25 10.30 7.60
CA ALA A 45 -6.17 8.87 7.82
C ALA A 45 -4.95 8.36 7.05
N GLN A 46 -3.85 8.09 7.76
CA GLN A 46 -2.71 7.44 7.17
C GLN A 46 -3.18 6.03 6.82
N ASP A 47 -3.22 5.73 5.53
CA ASP A 47 -3.36 4.35 5.07
C ASP A 47 -2.27 3.54 5.78
N ASN A 48 -2.69 2.56 6.58
CA ASN A 48 -1.74 1.65 7.18
C ASN A 48 -1.15 0.76 6.07
N LEU A 49 0.00 0.13 6.34
CA LEU A 49 0.68 -0.69 5.32
C LEU A 49 -0.26 -1.75 4.73
N GLN A 50 -1.15 -2.31 5.54
CA GLN A 50 -2.15 -3.28 5.10
C GLN A 50 -3.10 -2.72 4.03
N SER A 51 -3.74 -1.56 4.25
CA SER A 51 -4.65 -0.95 3.26
C SER A 51 -3.91 -0.55 1.98
N THR A 52 -2.66 -0.10 2.12
CA THR A 52 -1.77 0.20 0.99
C THR A 52 -1.48 -1.04 0.15
N ILE A 53 -1.10 -2.16 0.76
CA ILE A 53 -0.85 -3.42 0.05
C ILE A 53 -2.12 -3.94 -0.62
N VAL A 54 -3.28 -3.88 0.06
CA VAL A 54 -4.57 -4.28 -0.54
C VAL A 54 -4.89 -3.45 -1.79
N LYS A 55 -4.65 -2.14 -1.76
CA LYS A 55 -4.83 -1.26 -2.92
C LYS A 55 -3.89 -1.69 -4.07
N HIS A 56 -2.61 -1.87 -3.80
CA HIS A 56 -1.65 -2.30 -4.84
C HIS A 56 -1.94 -3.70 -5.38
N LEU A 57 -2.44 -4.62 -4.56
CA LEU A 57 -2.86 -5.95 -5.02
C LEU A 57 -4.04 -5.87 -6.00
N LYS A 58 -5.02 -4.99 -5.74
CA LYS A 58 -6.15 -4.77 -6.66
C LYS A 58 -5.67 -4.21 -8.00
N THR A 59 -4.79 -3.20 -7.99
CA THR A 59 -4.18 -2.67 -9.22
C THR A 59 -3.37 -3.75 -9.96
N SER A 60 -2.56 -4.51 -9.22
CA SER A 60 -1.74 -5.59 -9.77
C SER A 60 -2.58 -6.70 -10.39
N ARG A 61 -3.69 -7.12 -9.73
CA ARG A 61 -4.67 -8.06 -10.27
C ARG A 61 -5.19 -7.59 -11.62
N ASP A 62 -5.74 -6.39 -11.67
CA ASP A 62 -6.41 -5.88 -12.86
C ASP A 62 -5.41 -5.74 -14.02
N PHE A 63 -4.18 -5.32 -13.74
CA PHE A 63 -3.12 -5.22 -14.75
C PHE A 63 -2.66 -6.61 -15.23
N CYS A 64 -2.37 -7.55 -14.32
CA CYS A 64 -1.99 -8.92 -14.69
C CYS A 64 -3.07 -9.61 -15.52
N LEU A 65 -4.35 -9.42 -15.18
CA LEU A 65 -5.47 -9.97 -15.95
C LEU A 65 -5.55 -9.36 -17.36
N LYS A 66 -5.37 -8.05 -17.52
CA LYS A 66 -5.29 -7.42 -18.85
C LYS A 66 -4.15 -7.99 -19.69
N VAL A 67 -2.99 -8.25 -19.09
CA VAL A 67 -1.84 -8.88 -19.78
C VAL A 67 -2.18 -10.30 -20.21
N ALA A 68 -2.77 -11.11 -19.32
CA ALA A 68 -3.21 -12.46 -19.63
C ALA A 68 -4.28 -12.47 -20.75
N GLU A 69 -5.26 -11.57 -20.69
CA GLU A 69 -6.33 -11.44 -21.66
C GLU A 69 -5.84 -11.00 -23.04
N ALA A 70 -4.73 -10.25 -23.13
CA ALA A 70 -4.18 -9.78 -24.40
C ALA A 70 -3.59 -10.89 -25.28
N MET A 71 -3.14 -12.01 -24.71
CA MET A 71 -2.61 -13.13 -25.49
C MET A 71 -3.75 -13.98 -26.09
N PRO A 72 -3.73 -14.32 -27.39
CA PRO A 72 -4.66 -15.30 -27.98
C PRO A 72 -4.54 -16.67 -27.31
N ASP A 73 -5.65 -17.40 -27.21
CA ASP A 73 -5.67 -18.75 -26.60
C ASP A 73 -4.70 -19.71 -27.29
N SER A 74 -4.59 -19.63 -28.63
CA SER A 74 -3.65 -20.44 -29.42
C SER A 74 -2.17 -20.22 -29.06
N ASP A 75 -1.83 -19.12 -28.39
CA ASP A 75 -0.48 -18.75 -28.00
C ASP A 75 -0.21 -18.94 -26.50
N TYR A 76 -1.14 -19.49 -25.71
CA TYR A 76 -0.90 -19.75 -24.28
C TYR A 76 0.20 -20.80 -24.02
N SER A 77 0.47 -21.66 -25.00
CA SER A 77 1.58 -22.62 -24.97
C SER A 77 2.90 -22.04 -25.48
N PHE A 78 2.91 -20.81 -26.01
CA PHE A 78 4.10 -20.16 -26.55
C PHE A 78 5.18 -19.97 -25.48
N LYS A 79 6.43 -20.24 -25.86
CA LYS A 79 7.63 -20.03 -25.06
C LYS A 79 8.59 -19.08 -25.78
N LEU A 80 9.17 -18.13 -25.05
CA LEU A 80 10.22 -17.26 -25.60
C LEU A 80 11.48 -18.07 -25.98
N THR A 81 11.85 -19.05 -25.16
CA THR A 81 12.92 -20.02 -25.43
C THR A 81 12.51 -21.41 -24.92
N PRO A 82 13.10 -22.52 -25.42
CA PRO A 82 12.66 -23.87 -25.04
C PRO A 82 12.65 -24.15 -23.53
N ALA A 83 13.64 -23.62 -22.80
CA ALA A 83 13.81 -23.83 -21.36
C ALA A 83 12.84 -22.99 -20.50
N GLN A 84 12.29 -21.91 -21.04
CA GLN A 84 11.37 -21.06 -20.28
C GLN A 84 9.99 -21.70 -20.12
N MET A 85 9.23 -21.23 -19.12
CA MET A 85 7.80 -21.50 -19.00
C MET A 85 7.06 -20.99 -20.24
N SER A 86 5.94 -21.63 -20.60
CA SER A 86 5.02 -21.03 -21.57
C SER A 86 4.35 -19.78 -21.00
N PHE A 87 3.68 -18.99 -21.84
CA PHE A 87 2.89 -17.84 -21.40
C PHE A 87 1.85 -18.23 -20.33
N GLY A 88 1.07 -19.28 -20.56
CA GLY A 88 0.09 -19.78 -19.61
C GLY A 88 0.72 -20.30 -18.32
N GLN A 89 1.90 -20.93 -18.41
CA GLN A 89 2.66 -21.35 -17.24
C GLN A 89 3.19 -20.15 -16.43
N GLN A 90 3.65 -19.07 -17.09
CA GLN A 90 4.03 -17.84 -16.41
C GLN A 90 2.87 -17.23 -15.63
N MET A 91 1.67 -17.19 -16.21
CA MET A 91 0.46 -16.67 -15.55
C MET A 91 0.01 -17.54 -14.37
N THR A 92 0.12 -18.86 -14.54
CA THR A 92 -0.14 -19.83 -13.46
C THR A 92 0.86 -19.65 -12.33
N HIS A 93 2.16 -19.59 -12.63
CA HIS A 93 3.22 -19.46 -11.64
C HIS A 93 3.14 -18.16 -10.84
N LEU A 94 2.86 -17.03 -11.53
CA LEU A 94 2.56 -15.75 -10.89
C LEU A 94 1.48 -15.92 -9.81
N SER A 95 0.39 -16.61 -10.17
CA SER A 95 -0.76 -16.83 -9.27
C SER A 95 -0.42 -17.73 -8.08
N GLN A 96 0.38 -18.76 -8.31
CA GLN A 96 0.87 -19.68 -7.27
C GLN A 96 1.78 -18.97 -6.26
N GLY A 97 2.58 -18.00 -6.73
CA GLY A 97 3.45 -17.19 -5.88
C GLY A 97 2.71 -16.52 -4.74
N MET A 98 1.49 -16.04 -4.95
CA MET A 98 0.68 -15.44 -3.87
C MET A 98 0.41 -16.43 -2.73
N THR A 99 0.14 -17.70 -3.04
CA THR A 99 -0.03 -18.73 -1.99
C THR A 99 1.28 -18.97 -1.24
N TYR A 100 2.41 -18.96 -1.95
CA TYR A 100 3.73 -19.09 -1.33
C TYR A 100 4.03 -17.96 -0.35
N PHE A 101 3.90 -16.71 -0.77
CA PHE A 101 4.20 -15.56 0.09
C PHE A 101 3.23 -15.41 1.28
N LEU A 102 2.00 -15.89 1.14
CA LEU A 102 0.98 -15.78 2.19
C LEU A 102 0.96 -16.97 3.16
N SER A 103 1.55 -18.12 2.82
CA SER A 103 1.51 -19.30 3.69
C SER A 103 2.11 -19.06 5.09
N PRO A 104 3.17 -18.25 5.29
CA PRO A 104 3.72 -18.00 6.62
C PRO A 104 2.72 -17.40 7.61
N PHE A 105 1.74 -16.61 7.14
CA PHE A 105 0.70 -16.02 8.01
C PHE A 105 -0.29 -17.05 8.55
N SER A 106 -0.46 -18.18 7.85
CA SER A 106 -1.29 -19.31 8.30
C SER A 106 -0.51 -20.33 9.14
N GLY A 107 0.82 -20.33 9.04
CA GLY A 107 1.67 -21.37 9.64
C GLY A 107 1.67 -22.71 8.87
N GLU A 108 0.91 -22.81 7.79
CA GLU A 108 0.85 -24.02 6.96
C GLU A 108 1.93 -24.00 5.88
N LYS A 109 2.32 -25.20 5.42
CA LYS A 109 3.16 -25.32 4.22
C LYS A 109 2.37 -24.77 3.02
N PRO A 110 3.03 -24.08 2.08
CA PRO A 110 2.34 -23.57 0.89
C PRO A 110 1.87 -24.74 0.03
N HIS A 111 0.57 -24.77 -0.27
CA HIS A 111 -0.05 -25.71 -1.20
C HIS A 111 -0.71 -24.92 -2.35
N PRO A 112 0.09 -24.41 -3.30
CA PRO A 112 -0.45 -23.66 -4.42
C PRO A 112 -1.35 -24.58 -5.27
N GLY A 113 -2.53 -24.06 -5.63
CA GLY A 113 -3.42 -24.72 -6.58
C GLY A 113 -2.85 -24.70 -8.00
N LYS A 114 -3.63 -25.22 -8.94
CA LYS A 114 -3.37 -25.14 -10.37
C LYS A 114 -4.68 -24.92 -11.13
N PRO A 115 -4.64 -24.35 -12.35
CA PRO A 115 -5.82 -24.27 -13.19
C PRO A 115 -6.33 -25.69 -13.55
N LYS A 116 -7.60 -25.78 -13.96
CA LYS A 116 -8.23 -27.05 -14.36
C LYS A 116 -7.57 -27.66 -15.61
N SER A 117 -7.14 -26.80 -16.53
CA SER A 117 -6.34 -27.11 -17.70
C SER A 117 -5.40 -25.95 -18.05
N ASP A 118 -4.54 -26.13 -19.05
CA ASP A 118 -3.66 -25.07 -19.55
C ASP A 118 -4.35 -24.09 -20.52
N SER A 119 -5.68 -24.20 -20.71
CA SER A 119 -6.43 -23.28 -21.55
C SER A 119 -6.43 -21.85 -21.00
N LYS A 120 -6.57 -20.84 -21.88
CA LYS A 120 -6.66 -19.45 -21.47
C LYS A 120 -7.74 -19.20 -20.42
N ALA A 121 -8.91 -19.80 -20.63
CA ALA A 121 -10.06 -19.61 -19.76
C ALA A 121 -9.78 -20.10 -18.33
N ASP A 122 -9.26 -21.33 -18.20
CA ASP A 122 -8.99 -21.92 -16.89
C ASP A 122 -7.81 -21.23 -16.17
N VAL A 123 -6.79 -20.81 -16.91
CA VAL A 123 -5.67 -20.03 -16.35
C VAL A 123 -6.17 -18.69 -15.83
N ILE A 124 -6.99 -17.95 -16.60
CA ILE A 124 -7.55 -16.67 -16.14
C ILE A 124 -8.50 -16.85 -14.96
N GLU A 125 -9.33 -17.90 -14.94
CA GLU A 125 -10.19 -18.24 -13.79
C GLU A 125 -9.34 -18.46 -12.54
N PHE A 126 -8.26 -19.25 -12.66
CA PHE A 126 -7.33 -19.51 -11.57
C PHE A 126 -6.60 -18.24 -11.09
N MET A 127 -6.19 -17.35 -12.01
CA MET A 127 -5.60 -16.05 -11.67
C MET A 127 -6.56 -15.21 -10.81
N LYS A 128 -7.81 -15.06 -11.26
CA LYS A 128 -8.84 -14.30 -10.53
C LYS A 128 -9.04 -14.83 -9.12
N ALA A 129 -9.26 -16.14 -9.00
CA ALA A 129 -9.44 -16.79 -7.70
C ALA A 129 -8.22 -16.62 -6.77
N SER A 130 -7.01 -16.69 -7.32
CA SER A 130 -5.77 -16.54 -6.55
C SER A 130 -5.60 -15.11 -6.03
N PHE A 131 -5.88 -14.10 -6.87
CA PHE A 131 -5.82 -12.70 -6.45
C PHE A 131 -6.91 -12.36 -5.44
N ASP A 132 -8.15 -12.81 -5.64
CA ASP A 132 -9.24 -12.53 -4.72
C ASP A 132 -8.98 -13.16 -3.35
N LYS A 133 -8.44 -14.39 -3.30
CA LYS A 133 -7.98 -15.03 -2.06
C LYS A 133 -6.83 -14.26 -1.40
N ALA A 134 -5.87 -13.76 -2.19
CA ALA A 134 -4.75 -12.98 -1.66
C ALA A 134 -5.24 -11.66 -1.06
N ILE A 135 -6.12 -10.94 -1.76
CA ILE A 135 -6.74 -9.70 -1.29
C ILE A 135 -7.52 -9.94 0.00
N ASP A 136 -8.34 -10.99 0.06
CA ASP A 136 -9.10 -11.35 1.25
C ASP A 136 -8.17 -11.66 2.44
N THR A 137 -7.13 -12.47 2.23
CA THR A 137 -6.13 -12.79 3.24
C THR A 137 -5.45 -11.54 3.79
N VAL A 138 -4.92 -10.68 2.90
CA VAL A 138 -4.20 -9.46 3.33
C VAL A 138 -5.14 -8.49 4.03
N SER A 139 -6.41 -8.40 3.61
CA SER A 139 -7.42 -7.53 4.24
C SER A 139 -7.77 -7.92 5.69
N LYS A 140 -7.32 -9.08 6.16
CA LYS A 140 -7.53 -9.58 7.52
C LYS A 140 -6.27 -9.59 8.37
N LEU A 141 -5.11 -9.25 7.80
CA LEU A 141 -3.84 -9.22 8.54
C LEU A 141 -3.85 -8.09 9.57
N THR A 142 -3.41 -8.43 10.77
CA THR A 142 -3.21 -7.47 11.86
C THR A 142 -1.86 -6.75 11.73
N PRO A 143 -1.69 -5.56 12.33
CA PRO A 143 -0.39 -4.88 12.38
C PRO A 143 0.72 -5.75 12.97
N GLU A 144 0.41 -6.55 14.00
CA GLU A 144 1.38 -7.45 14.62
C GLU A 144 1.81 -8.59 13.70
N GLN A 145 0.89 -9.16 12.93
CA GLN A 145 1.25 -10.15 11.90
C GLN A 145 2.15 -9.55 10.82
N ILE A 146 1.96 -8.27 10.47
CA ILE A 146 2.77 -7.59 9.46
C ILE A 146 4.17 -7.25 9.99
N SER A 147 4.31 -6.84 11.26
CA SER A 147 5.61 -6.53 11.85
C SER A 147 6.41 -7.75 12.31
N LYS A 148 5.76 -8.90 12.52
CA LYS A 148 6.39 -10.14 12.96
C LYS A 148 7.36 -10.71 11.92
N THR A 149 8.43 -11.37 12.39
CA THR A 149 9.36 -12.15 11.58
C THR A 149 8.90 -13.60 11.41
N TYR A 150 8.98 -14.11 10.18
CA TYR A 150 8.63 -15.48 9.79
C TYR A 150 9.85 -16.19 9.20
N LYS A 151 9.82 -17.53 9.22
CA LYS A 151 10.77 -18.36 8.45
C LYS A 151 10.29 -18.46 7.00
N ASN A 152 11.19 -18.22 6.05
CA ASN A 152 10.94 -18.25 4.62
C ASN A 152 12.12 -18.94 3.90
N SER A 153 11.95 -20.19 3.47
CA SER A 153 12.96 -20.96 2.70
C SER A 153 14.39 -20.93 3.24
N GLY A 154 14.55 -21.03 4.57
CA GLY A 154 15.86 -21.05 5.24
C GLY A 154 16.35 -19.68 5.70
N GLU A 155 15.71 -18.61 5.23
CA GLU A 155 15.94 -17.23 5.68
C GLU A 155 14.79 -16.74 6.58
N THR A 156 14.93 -15.54 7.14
CA THR A 156 13.89 -14.88 7.91
C THR A 156 13.46 -13.59 7.23
N ALA A 157 12.16 -13.34 7.17
CA ALA A 157 11.58 -12.13 6.59
C ALA A 157 10.45 -11.60 7.49
N THR A 158 10.27 -10.28 7.56
CA THR A 158 9.09 -9.72 8.23
C THR A 158 7.83 -9.96 7.40
N GLY A 159 6.66 -9.87 8.03
CA GLY A 159 5.38 -9.91 7.30
C GLY A 159 5.32 -8.83 6.22
N ALA A 160 5.84 -7.63 6.49
CA ALA A 160 5.97 -6.55 5.53
C ALA A 160 6.84 -6.97 4.32
N ASP A 161 8.02 -7.56 4.56
CA ASP A 161 8.91 -8.04 3.50
C ASP A 161 8.23 -9.10 2.62
N LEU A 162 7.48 -10.02 3.23
CA LEU A 162 6.73 -11.05 2.49
C LEU A 162 5.65 -10.43 1.59
N LEU A 163 4.93 -9.42 2.08
CA LEU A 163 3.89 -8.73 1.30
C LEU A 163 4.47 -7.90 0.16
N ILE A 164 5.61 -7.23 0.38
CA ILE A 164 6.33 -6.50 -0.66
C ILE A 164 6.89 -7.47 -1.70
N GLY A 165 7.56 -8.54 -1.26
CA GLY A 165 8.10 -9.58 -2.15
C GLY A 165 7.03 -10.24 -3.02
N MET A 166 5.80 -10.41 -2.51
CA MET A 166 4.66 -10.86 -3.30
C MET A 166 4.31 -9.89 -4.44
N LEU A 167 4.26 -8.59 -4.16
CA LEU A 167 4.00 -7.57 -5.19
C LEU A 167 5.13 -7.51 -6.23
N GLU A 168 6.38 -7.59 -5.79
CA GLU A 168 7.56 -7.62 -6.65
C GLU A 168 7.58 -8.86 -7.56
N HIS A 169 7.30 -10.04 -7.00
CA HIS A 169 7.16 -11.28 -7.77
C HIS A 169 6.07 -11.16 -8.85
N ASN A 170 4.91 -10.60 -8.49
CA ASN A 170 3.83 -10.37 -9.46
C ASN A 170 4.27 -9.40 -10.58
N ALA A 171 4.96 -8.31 -10.23
CA ALA A 171 5.49 -7.38 -11.21
C ALA A 171 6.56 -8.01 -12.10
N HIS A 172 7.47 -8.82 -11.54
CA HIS A 172 8.51 -9.54 -12.25
C HIS A 172 7.93 -10.46 -13.33
N HIS A 173 6.98 -11.33 -12.95
CA HIS A 173 6.38 -12.27 -13.89
C HIS A 173 5.44 -11.58 -14.89
N ARG A 174 4.73 -10.52 -14.49
CA ARG A 174 3.94 -9.70 -15.44
C ARG A 174 4.82 -9.05 -16.49
N ALA A 175 5.91 -8.40 -16.10
CA ALA A 175 6.85 -7.78 -17.03
C ALA A 175 7.45 -8.82 -17.99
N SER A 176 7.79 -10.01 -17.49
CA SER A 176 8.20 -11.12 -18.34
C SER A 176 7.11 -11.46 -19.36
N ALA A 177 5.86 -11.60 -18.94
CA ALA A 177 4.74 -11.93 -19.83
C ALA A 177 4.43 -10.84 -20.88
N GLU A 178 4.62 -9.57 -20.55
CA GLU A 178 4.54 -8.48 -21.54
C GLU A 178 5.58 -8.67 -22.67
N MET A 179 6.74 -9.26 -22.40
CA MET A 179 7.71 -9.59 -23.46
C MET A 179 7.23 -10.73 -24.37
N TYR A 180 6.43 -11.66 -23.87
CA TYR A 180 5.79 -12.68 -24.71
C TYR A 180 4.80 -12.04 -25.66
N LEU A 181 3.99 -11.07 -25.18
CA LEU A 181 3.09 -10.30 -26.03
C LEU A 181 3.87 -9.60 -27.15
N ARG A 182 4.98 -8.92 -26.81
CA ARG A 182 5.84 -8.25 -27.80
C ARG A 182 6.44 -9.21 -28.82
N ALA A 183 6.91 -10.39 -28.38
CA ALA A 183 7.43 -11.42 -29.28
C ALA A 183 6.37 -11.96 -30.26
N LYS A 184 5.09 -11.88 -29.88
CA LYS A 184 3.93 -12.21 -30.73
C LYS A 184 3.40 -11.02 -31.55
N GLY A 185 4.06 -9.87 -31.51
CA GLY A 185 3.63 -8.65 -32.21
C GLY A 185 2.42 -7.96 -31.56
N ILE A 186 2.07 -8.33 -30.32
CA ILE A 186 0.95 -7.76 -29.56
C ILE A 186 1.47 -6.60 -28.72
N THR A 187 0.77 -5.46 -28.75
CA THR A 187 1.09 -4.34 -27.87
C THR A 187 0.55 -4.65 -26.46
N PRO A 188 1.40 -4.67 -25.42
CA PRO A 188 0.95 -4.87 -24.05
C PRO A 188 0.01 -3.76 -23.58
N PRO A 189 -0.88 -4.05 -22.62
CA PRO A 189 -1.69 -3.04 -21.96
C PRO A 189 -0.82 -1.92 -21.36
N GLN A 190 -1.40 -0.72 -21.25
CA GLN A 190 -0.72 0.40 -20.61
C GLN A 190 -0.46 0.11 -19.12
N TYR A 191 0.72 0.53 -18.67
CA TYR A 191 1.16 0.44 -17.29
C TYR A 191 0.14 1.03 -16.31
N GLN A 192 -0.05 0.34 -15.18
CA GLN A 192 -0.92 0.74 -14.07
C GLN A 192 -0.17 0.53 -12.75
N ALA A 193 -0.21 1.54 -11.86
CA ALA A 193 0.38 1.52 -10.52
C ALA A 193 -0.59 2.09 -9.47
#